data_AF-A0A2V7D6I7-F1
#
_entry.id   AF-A0A2V7D6I7-F1
#
_cell.length_a   1.000
_cell.length_b   1.000
_cell.length_c   1.000
_cell.angle_alpha   90.00
_cell.angle_beta   90.00
_cell.angle_gamma   90.00
#
_symmetry.space_group_name_H-M   'P 1'
#
loop_
_entity.id
_entity.type
_entity.pdbx_description
1 polymer ?
#
loop_
_entity_poly.entity_id
_entity_poly.type
_entity_poly.pdbx_seq_one_letter_code
_entity_poly.pdbx_strand_id
1 'polypeptide(L)' 'MPHVGSSARRGDDPRLLTGRGRYVDDVTLPRMVHVAFVRSPHAHAR' A
#
# COMPACT_ATOMS: atom_id res chain seq x y z
N MET A 1 1.71 -8.97 28.84
CA MET A 1 2.57 -8.31 27.84
C MET A 1 3.32 -9.38 27.08
N PRO A 2 3.32 -9.36 25.73
CA PRO A 2 4.21 -10.23 24.98
C PRO A 2 5.66 -9.93 25.39
N HIS A 3 6.47 -10.98 25.50
CA HIS A 3 7.87 -10.92 25.93
C HIS A 3 8.76 -11.56 24.86
N VAL A 4 10.05 -11.26 24.90
CA VAL A 4 11.04 -11.84 23.97
C VAL A 4 10.98 -13.36 24.07
N GLY A 5 10.85 -14.04 22.92
CA GLY A 5 10.71 -15.51 22.83
C GLY A 5 9.26 -16.03 22.80
N SER A 6 8.25 -15.19 23.06
CA SER A 6 6.85 -15.60 22.94
C SER A 6 6.34 -15.53 21.49
N SER A 7 5.47 -16.48 21.11
CA SER A 7 4.75 -16.45 19.83
C SER A 7 3.60 -15.44 19.88
N ALA A 8 3.94 -14.16 19.82
CA ALA A 8 2.97 -13.08 19.88
C ALA A 8 2.20 -12.95 18.55
N ARG A 9 0.88 -12.74 18.64
CA ARG A 9 0.07 -12.37 17.48
C ARG A 9 0.52 -11.01 16.96
N ARG A 10 0.55 -10.84 15.63
CA ARG A 10 0.92 -9.56 15.01
C ARG A 10 -0.20 -8.55 15.23
N GLY A 11 0.16 -7.36 15.72
CA GLY A 11 -0.80 -6.30 16.00
C GLY A 11 -1.55 -5.79 14.77
N ASP A 12 -0.94 -5.91 13.59
CA ASP A 12 -1.51 -5.44 12.33
C ASP A 12 -2.43 -6.44 11.64
N ASP A 13 -2.38 -7.72 12.00
CA ASP A 13 -3.17 -8.77 11.38
C ASP A 13 -4.68 -8.43 11.35
N PRO A 14 -5.32 -7.91 12.43
CA PRO A 14 -6.74 -7.60 12.40
C PRO A 14 -7.12 -6.60 11.31
N ARG A 15 -6.33 -5.54 11.07
CA ARG A 15 -6.64 -4.55 10.02
C ARG A 15 -6.32 -5.08 8.63
N LEU A 16 -5.20 -5.79 8.48
CA LEU A 16 -4.76 -6.31 7.19
C LEU A 16 -5.67 -7.45 6.67
N LEU A 17 -6.11 -8.33 7.57
CA LEU A 17 -6.94 -9.49 7.20
C LEU A 17 -8.42 -9.15 6.97
N THR A 18 -8.88 -7.97 7.39
CA THR A 18 -10.30 -7.57 7.30
C THR A 18 -10.56 -6.48 6.26
N GLY A 19 -9.58 -6.18 5.39
CA GLY A 19 -9.70 -5.11 4.40
C GLY A 19 -9.74 -3.71 5.01
N ARG A 20 -9.27 -3.57 6.26
CA ARG A 20 -9.15 -2.28 6.98
C ARG A 20 -7.72 -1.75 6.98
N GLY A 21 -6.82 -2.39 6.22
CA GLY A 21 -5.55 -1.80 5.85
C GLY A 21 -5.79 -0.52 5.06
N ARG A 22 -4.85 0.42 5.13
CA ARG A 22 -4.87 1.64 4.34
C ARG A 22 -3.52 1.81 3.67
N TYR A 23 -3.52 1.68 2.36
CA TYR A 23 -2.39 1.86 1.47
C TYR A 23 -2.53 3.20 0.73
N VAL A 24 -1.52 3.54 -0.06
CA VAL A 24 -1.49 4.82 -0.79
C VAL A 24 -2.69 4.97 -1.72
N ASP A 25 -3.09 3.89 -2.41
CA ASP A 25 -4.20 3.90 -3.36
C ASP A 25 -5.59 3.93 -2.69
N ASP A 26 -5.67 3.60 -1.39
CA ASP A 26 -6.91 3.69 -0.62
C ASP A 26 -7.21 5.13 -0.16
N VAL A 27 -6.30 6.08 -0.40
CA VAL A 27 -6.44 7.47 0.03
C VAL A 27 -7.32 8.24 -0.96
N THR A 28 -8.43 8.81 -0.48
CA THR A 28 -9.25 9.75 -1.24
C THR A 28 -9.14 11.15 -0.63
N LEU A 29 -8.87 12.16 -1.46
CA LEU A 29 -8.80 13.57 -1.06
C LEU A 29 -9.81 14.41 -1.88
N PRO A 30 -10.35 15.52 -1.33
CA PRO A 30 -11.18 16.42 -2.11
C PRO A 30 -10.45 16.95 -3.34
N ARG A 31 -11.08 16.82 -4.51
CA ARG A 31 -10.53 17.24 -5.83
C ARG A 31 -9.28 16.47 -6.26
N MET A 32 -9.11 15.23 -5.80
CA MET A 32 -8.04 14.34 -6.27
C MET A 32 -8.12 14.15 -7.80
N VAL A 33 -6.97 14.23 -8.46
CA VAL A 33 -6.83 13.97 -9.90
C VAL A 33 -5.86 12.81 -10.12
N HIS A 34 -6.00 12.13 -11.26
CA HIS A 34 -5.11 11.03 -11.66
C HIS A 34 -4.13 11.51 -12.72
N VAL A 35 -2.90 10.98 -12.64
CA VAL A 35 -1.88 11.18 -13.67
C VAL A 35 -1.69 9.89 -14.46
N ALA A 36 -1.49 10.03 -15.76
CA ALA A 36 -1.10 8.93 -16.64
C ALA A 36 0.19 9.33 -17.38
N PHE A 37 1.09 8.37 -17.54
CA PHE A 37 2.36 8.57 -18.25
C PHE A 37 2.38 7.66 -19.49
N VAL A 38 2.66 8.22 -20.66
CA VAL A 38 2.98 7.44 -21.86
C VAL A 38 4.46 7.07 -21.77
N ARG A 39 4.77 5.77 -21.82
CA ARG A 39 6.15 5.26 -21.79
C ARG A 39 6.62 4.95 -23.22
N SER A 40 7.91 5.12 -23.46
CA SER A 40 8.52 4.74 -24.74
C SER A 40 8.31 3.24 -25.00
N PRO A 41 7.86 2.84 -26.20
CA PRO A 41 7.88 1.43 -26.61
C PRO A 41 9.28 0.97 -27.04
N HIS A 42 10.23 1.89 -27.19
CA HIS A 42 11.59 1.62 -27.62
C HIS A 42 12.57 1.79 -26.46
N ALA A 43 13.49 0.84 -26.31
CA ALA A 43 14.58 0.93 -25.32
C ALA A 43 15.61 2.02 -25.67
N HIS A 44 15.76 2.36 -26.96
CA HIS A 44 16.64 3.42 -27.46
C HIS A 44 16.02 4.06 -28.72
N ALA A 45 15.80 5.37 -28.70
CA ALA A 45 15.26 6.16 -29.80
C ALA A 45 15.91 7.56 -29.77
N ARG A 46 15.80 8.33 -30.87
CA ARG A 46 16.40 9.66 -31.00
C ARG A 46 15.39 10.76 -30.72
#